data_AF-A0A949B8Y0-F1
#
_entry.id   AF-A0A949B8Y0-F1
#
_cell.length_a   1.000
_cell.length_b   1.000
_cell.length_c   1.000
_cell.angle_alpha   90.00
_cell.angle_beta   90.00
_cell.angle_gamma   90.00
#
_symmetry.space_group_name_H-M   'P 1'
#
loop_
_entity.id
_entity.type
_entity.pdbx_description
1 polymer ?
#
loop_
_entity_poly.entity_id
_entity_poly.type
_entity_poly.pdbx_seq_one_letter_code
_entity_poly.pdbx_strand_id
1 'polypeptide(L)'
;MVIERPNINVITIRDKKSGLPFSKGILAASISVTGLDIVTSHKIAFEIEQYMINKKVESIPQDELRSIVFRFIKEQVNIEYAEKYLLWQSVGKLKKPIVILIGGTTGVGKSTIATILANRLNITRVASSDAIREVMRASVSEKLIRPLRGSSYTAYKNLTLPPSGVNPVILGFREQVMAVSVGIDAIIKRNIEEKTDIIIEGAHVVPGYLDIEKFNSKAVIQQIV
;
A
#
# COMPACT_ATOMS: atom_id res chain seq x y z
N MET A 1 -37.99 -10.59 32.25
CA MET A 1 -38.10 -9.41 31.38
C MET A 1 -37.10 -9.59 30.26
N VAL A 2 -37.53 -10.15 29.12
CA VAL A 2 -36.67 -10.30 27.94
C VAL A 2 -36.51 -8.90 27.37
N ILE A 3 -35.28 -8.38 27.40
CA ILE A 3 -34.95 -7.09 26.83
C ILE A 3 -34.97 -7.30 25.32
N GLU A 4 -36.07 -6.93 24.65
CA GLU A 4 -36.12 -6.84 23.20
C GLU A 4 -35.00 -5.91 22.75
N ARG A 5 -34.01 -6.49 22.05
CA ARG A 5 -32.99 -5.69 21.38
C ARG A 5 -33.72 -4.88 20.31
N PRO A 6 -33.52 -3.56 20.23
CA PRO A 6 -34.12 -2.76 19.18
C PRO A 6 -33.75 -3.40 17.83
N ASN A 7 -34.76 -3.61 16.99
CA ASN A 7 -34.59 -4.19 15.66
C ASN A 7 -33.89 -3.14 14.79
N ILE A 8 -32.57 -3.02 14.92
CA ILE A 8 -31.78 -2.17 14.04
C ILE A 8 -31.82 -2.89 12.70
N ASN A 9 -32.64 -2.39 11.77
CA ASN A 9 -32.66 -2.83 10.38
C ASN A 9 -31.31 -2.43 9.75
N VAL A 10 -30.29 -3.26 9.96
CA VAL A 10 -28.97 -3.08 9.38
C VAL A 10 -28.99 -3.64 7.97
N ILE A 11 -28.75 -2.77 6.99
CA ILE A 11 -28.63 -3.18 5.58
C ILE A 11 -27.51 -4.20 5.49
N THR A 12 -27.78 -5.36 4.90
CA THR A 12 -26.78 -6.43 4.78
C THR A 12 -26.24 -6.53 3.35
N ILE A 13 -24.92 -6.40 3.20
CA ILE A 13 -24.21 -6.64 1.94
C ILE A 13 -24.00 -8.14 1.77
N ARG A 14 -24.56 -8.73 0.71
CA ARG A 14 -24.42 -10.16 0.39
C ARG A 14 -23.23 -10.40 -0.55
N ASP A 15 -22.37 -11.32 -0.16
CA ASP A 15 -21.43 -12.01 -1.03
C ASP A 15 -21.79 -13.51 -1.10
N LYS A 16 -21.19 -14.26 -2.05
CA LYS A 16 -21.47 -15.68 -2.34
C LYS A 16 -21.35 -16.64 -1.15
N LYS A 17 -20.76 -16.21 -0.02
CA LYS A 17 -20.50 -17.05 1.16
C LYS A 17 -21.08 -16.54 2.48
N SER A 18 -21.43 -15.25 2.59
CA SER A 18 -21.94 -14.64 3.84
C SER A 18 -22.50 -13.24 3.60
N GLY A 19 -23.38 -12.78 4.50
CA GLY A 19 -23.81 -11.38 4.58
C GLY A 19 -23.04 -10.62 5.65
N LEU A 20 -22.60 -9.41 5.34
CA LEU A 20 -21.98 -8.49 6.31
C LEU A 20 -22.82 -7.22 6.47
N PRO A 21 -22.84 -6.60 7.66
CA PRO A 21 -23.54 -5.34 7.85
C PRO A 21 -22.88 -4.24 7.01
N PHE A 22 -23.70 -3.39 6.40
CA PHE A 22 -23.25 -2.21 5.69
C PHE A 22 -22.54 -1.25 6.66
N SER A 23 -21.40 -0.73 6.22
CA SER A 23 -20.65 0.30 6.96
C SER A 23 -20.34 1.46 6.04
N LYS A 24 -20.91 2.63 6.33
CA LYS A 24 -20.59 3.88 5.64
C LYS A 24 -19.11 4.26 5.74
N GLY A 25 -18.43 3.88 6.82
CA GLY A 25 -17.00 4.14 7.00
C GLY A 25 -16.15 3.29 6.06
N ILE A 26 -16.46 1.99 5.93
CA ILE A 26 -15.79 1.10 4.97
C ILE A 26 -16.07 1.55 3.54
N LEU A 27 -17.32 1.97 3.25
CA LEU A 27 -17.65 2.47 1.93
C LEU A 27 -16.91 3.78 1.60
N ALA A 28 -16.88 4.74 2.53
CA ALA A 28 -16.14 5.99 2.35
C ALA A 28 -14.64 5.74 2.13
N ALA A 29 -14.03 4.83 2.90
CA ALA A 29 -12.64 4.42 2.70
C ALA A 29 -12.43 3.83 1.29
N SER A 30 -13.35 2.95 0.84
CA SER A 30 -13.29 2.38 -0.51
C SER A 30 -13.47 3.41 -1.63
N ILE A 31 -14.23 4.49 -1.40
CA ILE A 31 -14.40 5.58 -2.37
C ILE A 31 -13.15 6.47 -2.40
N SER A 32 -12.52 6.72 -1.24
CA SER A 32 -11.36 7.61 -1.11
C SER A 32 -10.15 7.18 -1.94
N VAL A 33 -10.06 5.88 -2.29
CA VAL A 33 -9.01 5.32 -3.15
C VAL A 33 -8.99 5.95 -4.54
N THR A 34 -10.15 6.44 -5.01
CA THR A 34 -10.26 7.14 -6.31
C THR A 34 -9.50 8.46 -6.37
N GLY A 35 -9.02 8.97 -5.24
CA GLY A 35 -8.35 10.26 -5.11
C GLY A 35 -9.21 11.34 -4.48
N LEU A 36 -10.51 11.09 -4.28
CA LEU A 36 -11.43 12.00 -3.60
C LEU A 36 -10.95 12.33 -2.18
N ASP A 37 -11.26 13.54 -1.74
CA ASP A 37 -11.03 13.96 -0.37
C ASP A 37 -11.96 13.23 0.60
N ILE A 38 -11.64 13.30 1.89
CA ILE A 38 -12.33 12.55 2.93
C ILE A 38 -13.78 13.03 3.09
N VAL A 39 -14.03 14.34 2.96
CA VAL A 39 -15.36 14.94 3.15
C VAL A 39 -16.28 14.49 2.03
N THR A 40 -15.84 14.59 0.78
CA THR A 40 -16.60 14.14 -0.39
C THR A 40 -16.86 12.63 -0.33
N SER A 41 -15.86 11.82 0.04
CA SER A 41 -15.99 10.37 0.15
C SER A 41 -17.03 9.97 1.20
N HIS A 42 -17.01 10.63 2.37
CA HIS A 42 -18.00 10.39 3.43
C HIS A 42 -19.40 10.88 3.05
N LYS A 43 -19.51 12.03 2.36
CA LYS A 43 -20.78 12.54 1.85
C LYS A 43 -21.44 11.55 0.90
N ILE A 44 -20.70 11.06 -0.11
CA ILE A 44 -21.22 10.07 -1.06
C ILE A 44 -21.66 8.79 -0.33
N ALA A 45 -20.85 8.28 0.60
CA ALA A 45 -21.20 7.07 1.37
C ALA A 45 -22.47 7.26 2.22
N PHE A 46 -22.65 8.43 2.82
CA PHE A 46 -23.85 8.78 3.57
C PHE A 46 -25.09 8.86 2.66
N GLU A 47 -24.99 9.51 1.51
CA GLU A 47 -26.12 9.62 0.59
C GLU A 47 -26.54 8.27 -0.01
N ILE A 48 -25.58 7.36 -0.24
CA ILE A 48 -25.87 5.97 -0.65
C ILE A 48 -26.62 5.22 0.45
N GLU A 49 -26.23 5.40 1.72
CA GLU A 49 -26.95 4.84 2.87
C GLU A 49 -28.40 5.35 2.92
N GLN A 50 -28.59 6.67 2.82
CA GLN A 50 -29.92 7.28 2.80
C GLN A 50 -30.76 6.80 1.62
N TYR A 51 -30.16 6.66 0.43
CA TYR A 51 -30.81 6.11 -0.74
C TYR A 51 -31.33 4.68 -0.49
N MET A 52 -30.51 3.81 0.13
CA MET A 52 -30.91 2.44 0.44
C MET A 52 -32.00 2.38 1.51
N ILE A 53 -31.91 3.22 2.55
CA ILE A 53 -32.94 3.33 3.60
C ILE A 53 -34.28 3.77 3.00
N ASN A 54 -34.28 4.81 2.17
CA ASN A 54 -35.49 5.32 1.52
C ASN A 54 -36.13 4.31 0.57
N LYS A 55 -35.31 3.47 -0.07
CA LYS A 55 -35.75 2.34 -0.90
C LYS A 55 -36.16 1.10 -0.10
N LYS A 56 -36.06 1.14 1.24
CA LYS A 56 -36.32 0.02 2.15
C LYS A 56 -35.51 -1.23 1.79
N VAL A 57 -34.25 -1.03 1.38
CA VAL A 57 -33.35 -2.14 1.05
C VAL A 57 -32.88 -2.78 2.34
N GLU A 58 -33.27 -4.03 2.58
CA GLU A 58 -32.77 -4.81 3.71
C GLU A 58 -31.45 -5.51 3.39
N SER A 59 -31.26 -5.89 2.12
CA SER A 59 -30.03 -6.54 1.68
C SER A 59 -29.71 -6.30 0.21
N ILE A 60 -28.44 -6.08 -0.09
CA ILE A 60 -27.94 -5.76 -1.43
C ILE A 60 -26.75 -6.66 -1.83
N PRO A 61 -26.72 -7.25 -3.03
CA PRO A 61 -25.53 -7.91 -3.56
C PRO A 61 -24.36 -6.94 -3.72
N GLN A 62 -23.12 -7.42 -3.49
CA GLN A 62 -21.93 -6.57 -3.61
C GLN A 62 -21.79 -5.90 -4.99
N ASP A 63 -22.11 -6.59 -6.08
CA ASP A 63 -22.00 -6.03 -7.44
C ASP A 63 -23.08 -4.96 -7.74
N GLU A 64 -24.25 -5.07 -7.12
CA GLU A 64 -25.28 -4.04 -7.19
C GLU A 64 -24.86 -2.79 -6.41
N LEU A 65 -24.31 -2.97 -5.19
CA LEU A 65 -23.74 -1.87 -4.41
C LEU A 65 -22.64 -1.15 -5.20
N ARG A 66 -21.73 -1.88 -5.86
CA ARG A 66 -20.70 -1.29 -6.73
C ARG A 66 -21.30 -0.42 -7.84
N SER A 67 -22.39 -0.87 -8.45
CA SER A 67 -23.10 -0.14 -9.50
C SER A 67 -23.74 1.15 -8.98
N ILE A 68 -24.32 1.10 -7.78
CA ILE A 68 -24.84 2.30 -7.10
C ILE A 68 -23.71 3.29 -6.81
N VAL A 69 -22.59 2.82 -6.24
CA VAL A 69 -21.44 3.68 -5.93
C VAL A 69 -20.89 4.36 -7.17
N PHE A 70 -20.72 3.60 -8.27
CA PHE A 70 -20.31 4.15 -9.55
C PHE A 70 -21.22 5.29 -10.02
N ARG A 71 -22.55 5.07 -9.98
CA ARG A 71 -23.54 6.07 -10.37
C ARG A 71 -23.42 7.35 -9.53
N PHE A 72 -23.36 7.21 -8.20
CA PHE A 72 -23.25 8.35 -7.30
C PHE A 72 -21.96 9.16 -7.52
N ILE A 73 -20.82 8.48 -7.68
CA ILE A 73 -19.55 9.17 -7.98
C ILE A 73 -19.63 9.89 -9.33
N LYS A 74 -20.21 9.26 -10.35
CA LYS A 74 -20.39 9.84 -11.69
C LYS A 74 -21.25 11.09 -11.66
N GLU A 75 -22.38 11.04 -10.95
CA GLU A 75 -23.37 12.13 -10.89
C GLU A 75 -22.89 13.31 -10.05
N GLN A 76 -22.16 13.05 -8.96
CA GLN A 76 -21.73 14.11 -8.02
C GLN A 76 -20.35 14.68 -8.32
N VAL A 77 -19.48 13.90 -8.98
CA VAL A 77 -18.11 14.31 -9.28
C VAL A 77 -17.89 14.31 -10.79
N ASN A 78 -17.62 13.15 -11.38
CA ASN A 78 -17.53 12.93 -12.83
C ASN A 78 -17.27 11.43 -13.12
N ILE A 79 -17.27 11.09 -14.41
CA ILE A 79 -17.02 9.73 -14.89
C ILE A 79 -15.60 9.22 -14.55
N GLU A 80 -14.59 10.08 -14.54
CA GLU A 80 -13.18 9.69 -14.33
C GLU A 80 -12.97 9.06 -12.93
N TYR A 81 -13.53 9.67 -11.88
CA TYR A 81 -13.47 9.10 -10.54
C TYR A 81 -14.27 7.81 -10.41
N ALA A 82 -15.39 7.70 -11.12
CA ALA A 82 -16.23 6.51 -11.12
C ALA A 82 -15.51 5.33 -11.80
N GLU A 83 -14.79 5.57 -12.89
CA GLU A 83 -13.95 4.57 -13.56
C GLU A 83 -12.78 4.12 -12.68
N LYS A 84 -12.11 5.07 -11.98
CA LYS A 84 -11.07 4.74 -10.99
C LYS A 84 -11.60 3.82 -9.89
N TYR A 85 -12.84 4.02 -9.44
CA TYR A 85 -13.46 3.15 -8.44
C TYR A 85 -13.59 1.72 -8.95
N LEU A 86 -14.11 1.52 -10.17
CA LEU A 86 -14.24 0.19 -10.77
C LEU A 86 -12.89 -0.48 -11.01
N LEU A 87 -11.90 0.29 -11.47
CA LEU A 87 -10.53 -0.20 -11.64
C LEU A 87 -9.99 -0.71 -10.29
N TRP A 88 -10.12 0.06 -9.21
CA TRP A 88 -9.68 -0.38 -7.89
C TRP A 88 -10.41 -1.63 -7.39
N GLN A 89 -11.73 -1.73 -7.62
CA GLN A 89 -12.50 -2.93 -7.29
C GLN A 89 -12.03 -4.17 -8.06
N SER A 90 -11.45 -4.00 -9.25
CA SER A 90 -10.86 -5.10 -10.03
C SER A 90 -9.53 -5.60 -9.43
N VAL A 91 -8.74 -4.70 -8.82
CA VAL A 91 -7.47 -5.05 -8.17
C VAL A 91 -7.70 -6.05 -7.04
N GLY A 92 -8.73 -5.84 -6.21
CA GLY A 92 -9.10 -6.77 -5.13
C GLY A 92 -9.45 -8.19 -5.62
N LYS A 93 -9.80 -8.37 -6.90
CA LYS A 93 -10.09 -9.69 -7.48
C LYS A 93 -8.83 -10.48 -7.85
N LEU A 94 -7.67 -9.83 -7.94
CA LEU A 94 -6.42 -10.46 -8.37
C LEU A 94 -5.90 -11.50 -7.37
N LYS A 95 -6.37 -11.50 -6.10
CA LYS A 95 -5.91 -12.40 -5.02
C LYS A 95 -4.38 -12.45 -4.86
N LYS A 96 -3.72 -11.36 -5.24
CA LYS A 96 -2.27 -11.14 -5.13
C LYS A 96 -2.04 -9.96 -4.21
N PRO A 97 -1.05 -10.02 -3.30
CA PRO A 97 -0.68 -8.87 -2.49
C PRO A 97 -0.09 -7.75 -3.37
N ILE A 98 -0.28 -6.52 -2.90
CA ILE A 98 0.25 -5.30 -3.49
C ILE A 98 1.52 -4.92 -2.73
N VAL A 99 2.61 -4.74 -3.48
CA VAL A 99 3.89 -4.26 -2.97
C VAL A 99 4.20 -2.93 -3.63
N ILE A 100 4.32 -1.87 -2.83
CA ILE A 100 4.64 -0.54 -3.33
C ILE A 100 6.04 -0.15 -2.85
N LEU A 101 6.92 0.15 -3.78
CA LEU A 101 8.30 0.50 -3.52
C LEU A 101 8.49 2.00 -3.78
N ILE A 102 8.84 2.78 -2.77
CA ILE A 102 9.02 4.24 -2.87
C ILE A 102 10.49 4.60 -2.67
N GLY A 103 11.16 4.95 -3.77
CA GLY A 103 12.55 5.40 -3.79
C GLY A 103 12.70 6.92 -3.78
N GLY A 104 13.93 7.39 -3.57
CA GLY A 104 14.29 8.81 -3.65
C GLY A 104 15.16 9.31 -2.50
N THR A 105 15.70 10.52 -2.63
CA THR A 105 16.66 11.11 -1.68
C THR A 105 16.01 11.57 -0.37
N THR A 106 16.79 11.87 0.67
CA THR A 106 16.23 12.34 1.95
C THR A 106 15.56 13.70 1.80
N GLY A 107 14.45 13.93 2.50
CA GLY A 107 13.78 15.23 2.52
C GLY A 107 12.77 15.47 1.39
N VAL A 108 12.63 14.57 0.41
CA VAL A 108 11.64 14.72 -0.69
C VAL A 108 10.21 14.30 -0.33
N GLY A 109 9.95 13.97 0.94
CA GLY A 109 8.60 13.61 1.42
C GLY A 109 8.19 12.15 1.21
N LYS A 110 9.13 11.22 0.98
CA LYS A 110 8.83 9.77 0.79
C LYS A 110 7.97 9.18 1.91
N SER A 111 8.36 9.39 3.16
CA SER A 111 7.63 8.85 4.32
C SER A 111 6.24 9.46 4.46
N THR A 112 6.08 10.74 4.07
CA THR A 112 4.77 11.42 4.02
C THR A 112 3.87 10.78 2.95
N ILE A 113 4.37 10.60 1.73
CA ILE A 113 3.63 9.95 0.65
C ILE A 113 3.30 8.51 1.00
N ALA A 114 4.25 7.76 1.58
CA ALA A 114 4.04 6.39 2.04
C ALA A 114 2.90 6.32 3.06
N THR A 115 2.85 7.25 4.02
CA THR A 115 1.81 7.30 5.06
C THR A 115 0.44 7.65 4.46
N ILE A 116 0.38 8.62 3.56
CA ILE A 116 -0.87 9.00 2.88
C ILE A 116 -1.39 7.83 2.03
N LEU A 117 -0.50 7.16 1.29
CA LEU A 117 -0.83 6.03 0.44
C LEU A 117 -1.26 4.82 1.26
N ALA A 118 -0.57 4.53 2.37
CA ALA A 118 -0.92 3.47 3.30
C ALA A 118 -2.37 3.61 3.80
N ASN A 119 -2.71 4.81 4.28
CA ASN A 119 -4.07 5.10 4.75
C ASN A 119 -5.10 5.00 3.63
N ARG A 120 -4.81 5.57 2.45
CA ARG A 120 -5.76 5.59 1.33
C ARG A 120 -6.01 4.19 0.76
N LEU A 121 -4.99 3.35 0.67
CA LEU A 121 -5.11 1.98 0.14
C LEU A 121 -5.40 0.93 1.23
N ASN A 122 -5.55 1.35 2.49
CA ASN A 122 -5.71 0.46 3.65
C ASN A 122 -4.58 -0.57 3.80
N ILE A 123 -3.34 -0.16 3.49
CA ILE A 123 -2.14 -0.95 3.68
C ILE A 123 -1.59 -0.67 5.08
N THR A 124 -1.65 -1.67 5.96
CA THR A 124 -1.25 -1.51 7.38
C THR A 124 0.25 -1.63 7.60
N ARG A 125 1.01 -2.11 6.61
CA ARG A 125 2.44 -2.40 6.73
C ARG A 125 3.26 -1.41 5.91
N VAL A 126 4.12 -0.67 6.60
CA VAL A 126 5.11 0.23 5.99
C VAL A 126 6.48 -0.12 6.57
N ALA A 127 7.46 -0.35 5.70
CA ALA A 127 8.84 -0.64 6.08
C ALA A 127 9.80 0.41 5.49
N SER A 128 10.82 0.79 6.27
CA SER A 128 11.85 1.72 5.81
C SER A 128 13.14 0.97 5.48
N SER A 129 13.73 1.26 4.32
CA SER A 129 15.02 0.68 3.92
C SER A 129 16.15 1.05 4.87
N ASP A 130 16.07 2.19 5.56
CA ASP A 130 17.03 2.55 6.61
C ASP A 130 16.87 1.68 7.85
N ALA A 131 15.63 1.37 8.25
CA ALA A 131 15.40 0.44 9.36
C ALA A 131 15.93 -0.96 9.02
N ILE A 132 15.74 -1.43 7.78
CA ILE A 132 16.33 -2.69 7.30
C ILE A 132 17.85 -2.63 7.41
N ARG A 133 18.48 -1.56 6.92
CA ARG A 133 19.93 -1.35 7.01
C ARG A 133 20.44 -1.41 8.44
N GLU A 134 19.75 -0.74 9.38
CA GLU A 134 20.14 -0.73 10.79
C GLU A 134 20.04 -2.10 11.45
N VAL A 135 18.96 -2.86 11.19
CA VAL A 135 18.80 -4.22 11.69
C VAL A 135 19.88 -5.15 11.12
N MET A 136 20.15 -5.08 9.81
CA MET A 136 21.20 -5.88 9.18
C MET A 136 22.58 -5.54 9.73
N ARG A 137 22.84 -4.26 9.99
CA ARG A 137 24.10 -3.77 10.58
C ARG A 137 24.36 -4.32 11.98
N ALA A 138 23.31 -4.49 12.79
CA ALA A 138 23.43 -5.02 14.15
C ALA A 138 23.53 -6.56 14.20
N SER A 139 23.03 -7.26 13.17
CA SER A 139 22.82 -8.72 13.20
C SER A 139 23.98 -9.55 12.66
N VAL A 140 25.01 -8.92 12.11
CA VAL A 140 26.15 -9.58 11.47
C VAL A 140 27.43 -9.16 12.21
N SER A 141 28.52 -9.95 12.15
CA SER A 141 29.79 -9.56 12.79
C SER A 141 30.51 -8.47 12.00
N GLU A 142 31.27 -7.59 12.68
CA GLU A 142 31.88 -6.38 12.09
C GLU A 142 32.72 -6.62 10.83
N LYS A 143 33.24 -7.83 10.62
CA LYS A 143 34.07 -8.20 9.47
C LYS A 143 33.29 -8.40 8.16
N LEU A 144 31.97 -8.62 8.21
CA LEU A 144 31.12 -8.94 7.04
C LEU A 144 30.21 -7.77 6.60
N ILE A 145 30.24 -6.62 7.30
CA ILE A 145 29.22 -5.56 7.20
C ILE A 145 29.69 -4.28 6.48
N ARG A 146 30.94 -4.18 6.01
CA ARG A 146 31.53 -2.91 5.51
C ARG A 146 30.53 -1.99 4.74
N PRO A 147 29.77 -2.47 3.73
CA PRO A 147 28.78 -1.65 3.01
C PRO A 147 27.61 -1.07 3.83
N LEU A 148 27.18 -1.71 4.92
CA LEU A 148 26.04 -1.25 5.74
C LEU A 148 26.47 -0.24 6.84
N ARG A 149 27.76 0.11 6.94
CA ARG A 149 28.26 1.08 7.91
C ARG A 149 27.97 2.52 7.49
N GLY A 150 27.58 3.36 8.45
CA GLY A 150 27.28 4.77 8.24
C GLY A 150 26.01 5.03 7.44
N SER A 151 25.70 6.30 7.21
CA SER A 151 24.59 6.72 6.35
C SER A 151 24.91 6.54 4.86
N SER A 152 23.89 6.58 4.00
CA SER A 152 24.07 6.56 2.54
C SER A 152 25.02 7.63 2.01
N TYR A 153 25.14 8.77 2.71
CA TYR A 153 26.07 9.85 2.39
C TYR A 153 27.54 9.54 2.71
N THR A 154 27.79 8.61 3.62
CA THR A 154 29.14 8.29 4.13
C THR A 154 29.59 6.89 3.76
N ALA A 155 28.79 6.16 2.98
CA ALA A 155 29.05 4.78 2.60
C ALA A 155 30.43 4.57 1.93
N TYR A 156 30.95 5.58 1.22
CA TYR A 156 32.29 5.54 0.60
C TYR A 156 33.46 5.36 1.57
N LYS A 157 33.28 5.70 2.85
CA LYS A 157 34.32 5.50 3.85
C LYS A 157 34.51 4.02 4.19
N ASN A 158 33.58 3.17 3.77
CA ASN A 158 33.54 1.75 4.11
C ASN A 158 33.59 0.85 2.87
N LEU A 159 34.22 1.32 1.78
CA LEU A 159 34.38 0.55 0.55
C LEU A 159 35.09 -0.79 0.79
N THR A 160 34.65 -1.81 0.05
CA THR A 160 35.24 -3.15 0.08
C THR A 160 36.58 -3.20 -0.68
N LEU A 161 36.69 -2.43 -1.77
CA LEU A 161 37.90 -2.30 -2.59
C LEU A 161 38.21 -0.81 -2.85
N PRO A 162 39.49 -0.41 -2.98
CA PRO A 162 39.84 0.96 -3.34
C PRO A 162 39.28 1.30 -4.73
N PRO A 163 38.67 2.48 -4.90
CA PRO A 163 38.02 2.85 -6.16
C PRO A 163 39.05 3.13 -7.25
N SER A 164 38.95 2.43 -8.38
CA SER A 164 39.67 2.74 -9.62
C SER A 164 38.68 3.25 -10.68
N GLY A 165 38.78 4.52 -11.07
CA GLY A 165 38.00 5.12 -12.16
C GLY A 165 36.53 5.47 -11.85
N VAL A 166 36.05 5.29 -10.61
CA VAL A 166 34.66 5.61 -10.20
C VAL A 166 34.68 6.48 -8.95
N ASN A 167 33.73 7.45 -8.85
CA ASN A 167 33.59 8.28 -7.67
C ASN A 167 33.34 7.41 -6.41
N PRO A 168 34.18 7.51 -5.35
CA PRO A 168 34.06 6.71 -4.14
C PRO A 168 32.68 6.82 -3.47
N VAL A 169 32.06 8.01 -3.49
CA VAL A 169 30.71 8.29 -2.93
C VAL A 169 29.66 7.43 -3.60
N ILE A 170 29.67 7.42 -4.93
CA ILE A 170 28.73 6.66 -5.73
C ILE A 170 28.96 5.17 -5.50
N LEU A 171 30.21 4.72 -5.55
CA LEU A 171 30.55 3.31 -5.34
C LEU A 171 30.09 2.80 -3.97
N GLY A 172 30.34 3.57 -2.91
CA GLY A 172 29.94 3.18 -1.55
C GLY A 172 28.43 3.10 -1.39
N PHE A 173 27.70 4.06 -1.96
CA PHE A 173 26.24 4.00 -1.97
C PHE A 173 25.72 2.78 -2.73
N ARG A 174 26.30 2.45 -3.88
CA ARG A 174 25.93 1.24 -4.66
C ARG A 174 26.17 -0.05 -3.86
N GLU A 175 27.30 -0.18 -3.18
CA GLU A 175 27.57 -1.32 -2.30
C GLU A 175 26.53 -1.43 -1.18
N GLN A 176 26.17 -0.31 -0.56
CA GLN A 176 25.15 -0.27 0.48
C GLN A 176 23.76 -0.66 -0.04
N VAL A 177 23.37 -0.16 -1.23
CA VAL A 177 22.10 -0.52 -1.89
C VAL A 177 22.06 -2.01 -2.18
N MET A 178 23.13 -2.61 -2.72
CA MET A 178 23.19 -4.05 -2.98
C MET A 178 22.98 -4.86 -1.69
N ALA A 179 23.64 -4.46 -0.60
CA ALA A 179 23.51 -5.14 0.68
C ALA A 179 22.10 -5.03 1.28
N VAL A 180 21.50 -3.83 1.25
CA VAL A 180 20.13 -3.60 1.79
C VAL A 180 19.06 -4.25 0.91
N SER A 181 19.29 -4.37 -0.40
CA SER A 181 18.35 -5.00 -1.34
C SER A 181 18.04 -6.45 -0.97
N VAL A 182 18.99 -7.17 -0.37
CA VAL A 182 18.76 -8.54 0.15
C VAL A 182 17.69 -8.55 1.24
N GLY A 183 17.69 -7.56 2.13
CA GLY A 183 16.68 -7.40 3.17
C GLY A 183 15.32 -6.97 2.61
N ILE A 184 15.32 -6.06 1.63
CA ILE A 184 14.09 -5.66 0.92
C ILE A 184 13.45 -6.87 0.24
N ASP A 185 14.23 -7.67 -0.49
CA ASP A 185 13.78 -8.90 -1.14
C ASP A 185 13.17 -9.90 -0.14
N ALA A 186 13.80 -10.08 1.02
CA ALA A 186 13.30 -10.97 2.06
C ALA A 186 11.94 -10.50 2.60
N ILE A 187 11.76 -9.19 2.82
CA ILE A 187 10.49 -8.61 3.26
C ILE A 187 9.40 -8.76 2.18
N ILE A 188 9.74 -8.51 0.91
CA ILE A 188 8.79 -8.72 -0.20
C ILE A 188 8.34 -10.17 -0.23
N LYS A 189 9.30 -11.12 -0.24
CA LYS A 189 9.00 -12.56 -0.25
C LYS A 189 8.09 -12.96 0.91
N ARG A 190 8.37 -12.47 2.12
CA ARG A 190 7.56 -12.77 3.31
C ARG A 190 6.12 -12.26 3.17
N ASN A 191 5.92 -11.04 2.68
CA ASN A 191 4.59 -10.48 2.47
C ASN A 191 3.82 -11.21 1.36
N ILE A 192 4.52 -11.72 0.35
CA ILE A 192 3.94 -12.58 -0.68
C ILE A 192 3.44 -13.90 -0.08
N GLU A 193 4.24 -14.54 0.77
CA GLU A 193 3.88 -15.79 1.46
C GLU A 193 2.68 -15.59 2.39
N GLU A 194 2.64 -14.47 3.12
CA GLU A 194 1.54 -14.11 4.03
C GLU A 194 0.30 -13.56 3.31
N LYS A 195 0.39 -13.26 2.00
CA LYS A 195 -0.66 -12.62 1.18
C LYS A 195 -1.11 -11.27 1.74
N THR A 196 -0.16 -10.44 2.12
CA THR A 196 -0.41 -9.15 2.73
C THR A 196 0.23 -8.03 1.93
N ASP A 197 -0.46 -6.89 1.87
CA ASP A 197 0.05 -5.70 1.19
C ASP A 197 1.13 -5.00 2.02
N ILE A 198 2.09 -4.37 1.36
CA ILE A 198 3.17 -3.62 2.02
C ILE A 198 3.66 -2.45 1.17
N ILE A 199 4.03 -1.37 1.86
CA ILE A 199 4.82 -0.27 1.29
C ILE A 199 6.25 -0.35 1.85
N ILE A 200 7.25 -0.31 0.98
CA ILE A 200 8.67 -0.20 1.37
C ILE A 200 9.20 1.12 0.84
N GLU A 201 9.68 1.99 1.72
CA GLU A 201 10.18 3.31 1.36
C GLU A 201 11.66 3.49 1.74
N GLY A 202 12.37 4.34 1.01
CA GLY A 202 13.65 4.89 1.45
C GLY A 202 14.70 5.00 0.36
N ALA A 203 15.89 5.49 0.73
CA ALA A 203 16.94 5.80 -0.23
C ALA A 203 17.50 4.58 -0.98
N HIS A 204 17.37 3.38 -0.40
CA HIS A 204 17.93 2.15 -0.97
C HIS A 204 16.97 1.44 -1.94
N VAL A 205 15.77 1.97 -2.15
CA VAL A 205 14.86 1.51 -3.21
C VAL A 205 15.31 2.16 -4.52
N VAL A 206 16.25 1.50 -5.21
CA VAL A 206 16.88 2.04 -6.43
C VAL A 206 16.56 1.13 -7.63
N PRO A 207 16.09 1.67 -8.77
CA PRO A 207 15.85 0.90 -9.98
C PRO A 207 17.10 0.13 -10.43
N GLY A 208 16.90 -1.11 -10.89
CA GLY A 208 17.98 -1.99 -11.36
C GLY A 208 18.72 -2.78 -10.27
N TYR A 209 18.46 -2.52 -8.97
CA TYR A 209 19.04 -3.31 -7.87
C TYR A 209 18.08 -4.34 -7.28
N LEU A 210 16.79 -4.23 -7.60
CA LEU A 210 15.76 -5.18 -7.19
C LEU A 210 15.27 -5.93 -8.43
N ASP A 211 15.35 -7.26 -8.38
CA ASP A 211 14.75 -8.12 -9.40
C ASP A 211 13.24 -8.26 -9.10
N ILE A 212 12.47 -7.29 -9.57
CA ILE A 212 11.01 -7.22 -9.36
C ILE A 212 10.28 -8.28 -10.20
N GLU A 213 10.85 -8.64 -11.37
CA GLU A 213 10.20 -9.52 -12.34
C GLU A 213 9.95 -10.92 -11.78
N LYS A 214 10.83 -11.41 -10.92
CA LYS A 214 10.67 -12.71 -10.23
C LYS A 214 9.37 -12.83 -9.41
N PHE A 215 8.74 -11.70 -9.08
CA PHE A 215 7.53 -11.66 -8.25
C PHE A 215 6.23 -11.35 -9.02
N ASN A 216 6.29 -10.96 -10.30
CA ASN A 216 5.12 -10.54 -11.09
C ASN A 216 4.00 -11.59 -11.17
N SER A 217 4.36 -12.88 -11.12
CA SER A 217 3.40 -13.98 -11.10
C SER A 217 2.65 -14.09 -9.78
N LYS A 218 3.22 -13.60 -8.66
CA LYS A 218 2.74 -13.79 -7.29
C LYS A 218 2.21 -12.53 -6.62
N ALA A 219 2.66 -11.35 -7.04
CA ALA A 219 2.30 -10.06 -6.46
C ALA A 219 2.07 -9.01 -7.55
N VAL A 220 1.35 -7.95 -7.20
CA VAL A 220 1.35 -6.70 -7.96
C VAL A 220 2.43 -5.82 -7.36
N ILE A 221 3.49 -5.52 -8.10
CA ILE A 221 4.59 -4.68 -7.60
C ILE A 221 4.63 -3.39 -8.40
N GLN A 222 4.63 -2.25 -7.70
CA GLN A 222 4.77 -0.93 -8.29
C GLN A 222 5.95 -0.20 -7.67
N GLN A 223 6.85 0.32 -8.51
CA GLN A 223 7.94 1.18 -8.09
C GLN A 223 7.62 2.65 -8.39
N ILE A 224 7.89 3.53 -7.43
CA ILE A 224 7.74 4.99 -7.51
C ILE A 224 9.10 5.57 -7.10
N VAL A 225 9.86 6.13 -8.03
CA VAL A 225 11.23 6.65 -7.79
C VAL A 225 11.39 7.98 -8.48
#